data_AF-A0A6P5TGJ0-F1
#
_entry.id   AF-A0A6P5TGJ0-F1
#
_cell.length_a   1.000
_cell.length_b   1.000
_cell.length_c   1.000
_cell.angle_alpha   90.00
_cell.angle_beta   90.00
_cell.angle_gamma   90.00
#
_symmetry.space_group_name_H-M   'P 1'
#
loop_
_entity.id
_entity.type
_entity.pdbx_description
1 polymer ?
#
loop_
_entity_poly.entity_id
_entity_poly.type
_entity_poly.pdbx_seq_one_letter_code
_entity_poly.pdbx_strand_id
1 'polypeptide(L)'
;MDKTWMSKDRMSKEYEDGVEQFIVFAISHASNPKLIKCPCQVCGNLMFETPKGIRDHMFIRGADRSYKIWSWHGEVADIGGTTSREVNFDQSPKYEEVQETLQMVNAAYDPCTANHDSFTCLTSMLELTVSCIILYMRQLYDHMKAEGLLQMFGFINPAIVSLAGNLNNQRKRDERSRNIADRLVKAKKNQLIIMPYNPAFHWILIVIDFSSMTVYYLDPLRNDIYEDVRVVVDKSCLAVLL
;
A
#
# COMPACT_ATOMS: atom_id res chain seq x y z
N MET A 1 24.35 -6.64 -13.85
CA MET A 1 24.63 -5.41 -14.62
C MET A 1 25.02 -4.29 -13.66
N ASP A 2 25.96 -3.42 -14.02
CA ASP A 2 26.28 -2.23 -13.20
C ASP A 2 25.07 -1.28 -13.16
N LYS A 3 24.75 -0.75 -11.98
CA LYS A 3 23.58 0.09 -11.69
C LYS A 3 23.96 1.47 -11.19
N THR A 4 25.26 1.78 -11.12
CA THR A 4 25.76 3.09 -10.69
C THR A 4 25.36 4.21 -11.66
N TRP A 5 25.10 3.87 -12.93
CA TRP A 5 24.63 4.78 -13.96
C TRP A 5 23.34 5.53 -13.58
N MET A 6 22.45 4.93 -12.78
CA MET A 6 21.19 5.58 -12.36
C MET A 6 21.41 6.87 -11.54
N SER A 7 22.61 7.05 -10.98
CA SER A 7 23.01 8.24 -10.22
C SER A 7 23.88 9.21 -11.02
N LYS A 8 24.21 8.91 -12.29
CA LYS A 8 25.02 9.78 -13.15
C LYS A 8 24.19 10.94 -13.71
N ASP A 9 24.89 11.92 -14.28
CA ASP A 9 24.25 13.04 -14.96
C ASP A 9 23.43 12.52 -16.16
N ARG A 10 22.20 13.01 -16.32
CA ARG A 10 21.26 12.47 -17.34
C ARG A 10 21.70 12.76 -18.77
N MET A 11 22.61 13.70 -18.99
CA MET A 11 23.19 14.03 -20.29
C MET A 11 24.54 13.33 -20.51
N SER A 12 25.00 12.52 -19.54
CA SER A 12 26.25 11.78 -19.65
C SER A 12 26.06 10.51 -20.48
N LYS A 13 27.15 10.07 -21.10
CA LYS A 13 27.16 8.85 -21.91
C LYS A 13 26.90 7.60 -21.06
N GLU A 14 27.40 7.58 -19.83
CA GLU A 14 27.19 6.49 -18.88
C GLU A 14 25.71 6.33 -18.51
N TYR A 15 24.98 7.43 -18.36
CA TYR A 15 23.54 7.37 -18.11
C TYR A 15 22.79 6.83 -19.32
N GLU A 16 23.10 7.33 -20.52
CA GLU A 16 22.50 6.84 -21.77
C GLU A 16 22.74 5.33 -21.96
N ASP A 17 23.98 4.89 -21.86
CA ASP A 17 24.34 3.48 -22.04
C ASP A 17 23.67 2.60 -20.99
N GLY A 18 23.54 3.09 -19.75
CA GLY A 18 22.82 2.41 -18.69
C GLY A 18 21.31 2.27 -18.96
N VAL A 19 20.67 3.32 -19.50
CA VAL A 19 19.25 3.28 -19.89
C VAL A 19 19.01 2.27 -21.00
N GLU A 20 19.84 2.29 -22.06
CA GLU A 20 19.70 1.35 -23.18
C GLU A 20 19.88 -0.10 -22.71
N GLN A 21 20.90 -0.35 -21.90
CA GLN A 21 21.16 -1.66 -21.32
C GLN A 21 20.01 -2.14 -20.43
N PHE A 22 19.44 -1.26 -19.61
CA PHE A 22 18.25 -1.58 -18.82
C PHE A 22 17.06 -1.93 -19.72
N ILE A 23 16.78 -1.16 -20.76
CA ILE A 23 15.64 -1.41 -21.66
C ILE A 23 15.79 -2.77 -22.34
N VAL A 24 16.98 -3.10 -22.84
CA VAL A 24 17.27 -4.41 -23.44
C VAL A 24 17.02 -5.53 -22.43
N PHE A 25 17.53 -5.39 -21.20
CA PHE A 25 17.30 -6.35 -20.13
C PHE A 25 15.82 -6.50 -19.79
N ALA A 26 15.09 -5.40 -19.64
CA ALA A 26 13.68 -5.39 -19.29
C ALA A 26 12.82 -6.05 -20.37
N ILE A 27 13.14 -5.82 -21.65
CA ILE A 27 12.46 -6.46 -22.79
C ILE A 27 12.69 -7.97 -22.79
N SER A 28 13.93 -8.43 -22.58
CA SER A 28 14.25 -9.86 -22.66
C SER A 28 13.58 -10.70 -21.56
N HIS A 29 13.15 -10.07 -20.47
CA HIS A 29 12.49 -10.72 -19.33
C HIS A 29 10.99 -10.40 -19.24
N ALA A 30 10.44 -9.61 -20.17
CA ALA A 30 9.03 -9.23 -20.14
C ALA A 30 8.14 -10.25 -20.85
N SER A 31 6.97 -10.52 -20.26
CA SER A 31 5.91 -11.30 -20.94
C SER A 31 5.30 -10.56 -22.14
N ASN A 32 5.32 -9.22 -22.13
CA ASN A 32 4.92 -8.38 -23.27
C ASN A 32 6.04 -7.36 -23.62
N PRO A 33 6.91 -7.68 -24.59
CA PRO A 33 8.01 -6.81 -25.02
C PRO A 33 7.61 -5.40 -25.49
N LYS A 34 6.35 -5.19 -25.87
CA LYS A 34 5.87 -3.90 -26.40
C LYS A 34 5.48 -2.92 -25.29
N LEU A 35 5.16 -3.43 -24.11
CA LEU A 35 4.70 -2.66 -22.95
C LEU A 35 5.33 -3.26 -21.70
N ILE A 36 6.33 -2.57 -21.15
CA ILE A 36 7.08 -3.01 -19.97
C ILE A 36 6.99 -1.95 -18.87
N LYS A 37 7.31 -2.31 -17.63
CA LYS A 37 7.17 -1.38 -16.50
C LYS A 37 8.21 -0.25 -16.58
N CYS A 38 7.78 0.98 -16.29
CA CYS A 38 8.66 2.16 -16.38
C CYS A 38 9.34 2.45 -15.03
N PRO A 39 10.68 2.36 -14.92
CA PRO A 39 11.42 2.57 -13.67
C PRO A 39 11.74 4.04 -13.38
N CYS A 40 11.16 5.00 -14.11
CA CYS A 40 11.46 6.41 -13.85
C CYS A 40 10.89 6.86 -12.49
N GLN A 41 11.44 7.92 -11.91
CA GLN A 41 11.07 8.40 -10.56
C GLN A 41 9.58 8.72 -10.41
N VAL A 42 8.91 9.07 -11.52
CA VAL A 42 7.48 9.41 -11.52
C VAL A 42 6.60 8.18 -11.72
N CYS A 43 7.01 7.23 -12.57
CA CYS A 43 6.22 6.03 -12.85
C CYS A 43 6.44 4.92 -11.82
N GLY A 44 7.61 4.87 -11.18
CA GLY A 44 7.88 4.02 -10.02
C GLY A 44 7.71 2.51 -10.24
N ASN A 45 7.92 2.01 -11.46
CA ASN A 45 7.59 0.62 -11.85
C ASN A 45 6.10 0.25 -11.67
N LEU A 46 5.20 1.24 -11.67
CA LEU A 46 3.75 1.00 -11.57
C LEU A 46 3.06 1.13 -12.94
N MET A 47 3.56 2.00 -13.81
CA MET A 47 3.03 2.21 -15.16
C MET A 47 3.72 1.32 -16.19
N PHE A 48 2.93 0.79 -17.13
CA PHE A 48 3.46 0.19 -18.35
C PHE A 48 3.67 1.26 -19.40
N GLU A 49 4.77 1.15 -20.14
CA GLU A 49 5.09 2.08 -21.21
C GLU A 49 5.86 1.36 -22.32
N THR A 50 5.85 1.94 -23.51
CA THR A 50 6.66 1.44 -24.62
C THR A 50 8.15 1.61 -24.28
N PRO A 51 9.05 0.76 -24.82
CA PRO A 51 10.49 0.94 -24.64
C PRO A 51 10.98 2.36 -24.98
N LYS A 52 10.42 2.95 -26.03
CA LYS A 52 10.69 4.33 -26.42
C LYS A 52 10.20 5.32 -25.35
N GLY A 53 8.97 5.20 -24.88
CA GLY A 53 8.44 6.08 -23.83
C GLY A 53 9.20 5.94 -22.51
N ILE A 54 9.69 4.74 -22.18
CA ILE A 54 10.57 4.53 -21.03
C ILE A 54 11.87 5.29 -21.21
N ARG A 55 12.52 5.18 -22.37
CA ARG A 55 13.72 5.95 -22.69
C ARG A 55 13.48 7.44 -22.44
N ASP A 56 12.44 8.01 -23.03
CA ASP A 56 12.10 9.42 -22.90
C ASP A 56 11.85 9.82 -21.43
N HIS A 57 11.08 9.02 -20.69
CA HIS A 57 10.83 9.23 -19.27
C HIS A 57 12.11 9.15 -18.42
N MET A 58 13.05 8.28 -18.74
CA MET A 58 14.31 8.17 -18.01
C MET A 58 15.18 9.42 -18.19
N PHE A 59 15.24 10.00 -19.39
CA PHE A 59 15.97 11.25 -19.62
C PHE A 59 15.28 12.48 -19.02
N ILE A 60 13.96 12.58 -19.11
CA ILE A 60 13.19 13.74 -18.64
C ILE A 60 13.04 13.70 -17.11
N ARG A 61 12.61 12.55 -16.59
CA ARG A 61 12.16 12.37 -15.19
C ARG A 61 13.19 11.70 -14.31
N GLY A 62 14.21 11.06 -14.89
CA GLY A 62 15.25 10.33 -14.17
C GLY A 62 14.82 8.93 -13.75
N ALA A 63 15.82 8.09 -13.51
CA ALA A 63 15.65 6.74 -12.98
C ALA A 63 15.36 6.79 -11.47
N ASP A 64 14.53 5.88 -10.97
CA ASP A 64 14.42 5.66 -9.53
C ASP A 64 15.72 5.07 -8.98
N ARG A 65 16.51 5.91 -8.32
CA ARG A 65 17.81 5.56 -7.75
C ARG A 65 17.69 4.51 -6.65
N SER A 66 16.52 4.35 -6.02
CA SER A 66 16.27 3.35 -4.99
C SER A 66 16.05 1.94 -5.58
N TYR A 67 15.75 1.85 -6.88
CA TYR A 67 15.46 0.60 -7.57
C TYR A 67 16.73 -0.20 -7.92
N LYS A 68 17.41 -0.70 -6.88
CA LYS A 68 18.68 -1.43 -6.97
C LYS A 68 18.54 -2.89 -7.38
N ILE A 69 17.37 -3.50 -7.22
CA ILE A 69 17.08 -4.87 -7.63
C ILE A 69 15.94 -4.78 -8.63
N TRP A 70 16.18 -5.21 -9.86
CA TRP A 70 15.22 -5.15 -10.97
C TRP A 70 14.18 -6.27 -10.90
N SER A 71 13.58 -6.45 -9.73
CA SER A 71 12.63 -7.54 -9.43
C SER A 71 11.41 -7.54 -10.36
N TRP A 72 10.83 -6.36 -10.62
CA TRP A 72 9.77 -6.17 -11.63
C TRP A 72 10.17 -6.53 -13.07
N HIS A 73 11.46 -6.72 -13.34
CA HIS A 73 12.01 -7.03 -14.66
C HIS A 73 12.78 -8.36 -14.65
N GLY A 74 12.54 -9.24 -13.67
CA GLY A 74 13.08 -10.60 -13.65
C GLY A 74 14.50 -10.73 -13.08
N GLU A 75 15.08 -9.69 -12.49
CA GLU A 75 16.33 -9.85 -11.75
C GLU A 75 16.07 -10.55 -10.41
N VAL A 76 16.73 -11.69 -10.22
CA VAL A 76 16.73 -12.42 -8.95
C VAL A 76 17.86 -11.88 -8.09
N ALA A 77 17.57 -11.53 -6.84
CA ALA A 77 18.61 -11.14 -5.89
C ALA A 77 19.46 -12.36 -5.54
N ASP A 78 20.79 -12.23 -5.62
CA ASP A 78 21.72 -13.28 -5.21
C ASP A 78 21.73 -13.36 -3.67
N ILE A 79 20.78 -14.10 -3.12
CA ILE A 79 20.80 -14.53 -1.72
C ILE A 79 21.73 -15.73 -1.70
N GLY A 80 23.01 -15.49 -1.44
CA GLY A 80 24.02 -16.54 -1.38
C GLY A 80 23.56 -17.75 -0.57
N GLY A 81 23.63 -18.93 -1.19
CA GLY A 81 23.58 -20.22 -0.53
C GLY A 81 22.19 -20.73 -0.16
N THR A 82 21.67 -21.62 -1.00
CA THR A 82 20.64 -22.60 -0.65
C THR A 82 20.99 -23.30 0.67
N THR A 83 20.27 -22.94 1.73
CA THR A 83 19.92 -23.91 2.77
C THR A 83 18.41 -23.84 2.92
N SER A 84 17.74 -24.87 2.39
CA SER A 84 16.37 -25.22 2.76
C SER A 84 16.33 -25.42 4.27
N ARG A 85 16.07 -24.35 5.02
CA ARG A 85 15.65 -24.46 6.41
C ARG A 85 14.19 -24.85 6.37
N GLU A 86 13.93 -26.11 6.70
CA GLU A 86 12.59 -26.58 7.04
C GLU A 86 12.03 -25.65 8.13
N VAL A 87 11.02 -24.86 7.77
CA VAL A 87 10.30 -24.02 8.71
C VAL A 87 9.39 -24.94 9.49
N ASN A 88 9.74 -25.15 10.76
CA ASN A 88 8.98 -25.99 11.69
C ASN A 88 7.63 -25.31 11.98
N PHE A 89 6.55 -25.91 11.52
CA PHE A 89 5.18 -25.38 11.57
C PHE A 89 4.53 -25.72 12.91
N ASP A 90 5.07 -25.23 14.04
CA ASP A 90 4.49 -25.49 15.37
C ASP A 90 4.19 -24.22 16.18
N GLN A 91 3.84 -23.13 15.51
CA GLN A 91 3.19 -22.00 16.15
C GLN A 91 1.87 -21.70 15.44
N SER A 92 0.82 -22.33 15.94
CA SER A 92 -0.55 -21.95 15.59
C SER A 92 -0.75 -20.46 15.94
N PRO A 93 -1.13 -19.61 14.98
CA PRO A 93 -1.36 -18.19 15.25
C PRO A 93 -2.50 -18.02 16.26
N LYS A 94 -2.33 -17.08 17.21
CA LYS A 94 -3.36 -16.78 18.21
C LYS A 94 -4.64 -16.31 17.51
N TYR A 95 -5.79 -16.83 17.96
CA TYR A 95 -7.12 -16.65 17.36
C TYR A 95 -7.50 -15.19 17.05
N GLU A 96 -7.00 -14.23 17.83
CA GLU A 96 -7.25 -12.80 17.66
C GLU A 96 -6.51 -12.17 16.46
N GLU A 97 -5.28 -12.61 16.15
CA GLU A 97 -4.50 -12.16 14.98
C GLU A 97 -5.11 -12.66 13.66
N VAL A 98 -5.80 -13.81 13.72
CA VAL A 98 -6.48 -14.43 12.59
C VAL A 98 -7.72 -13.63 12.19
N GLN A 99 -8.39 -12.96 13.13
CA GLN A 99 -9.62 -12.19 12.85
C GLN A 99 -9.35 -10.88 12.09
N GLU A 100 -8.30 -10.13 12.46
CA GLU A 100 -7.93 -8.88 11.78
C GLU A 100 -7.53 -9.14 10.32
N THR A 101 -6.78 -10.22 10.09
CA THR A 101 -6.36 -10.66 8.76
C THR A 101 -7.51 -11.28 7.96
N LEU A 102 -8.38 -12.09 8.57
CA LEU A 102 -9.59 -12.62 7.93
C LEU A 102 -10.51 -11.51 7.41
N GLN A 103 -10.70 -10.45 8.20
CA GLN A 103 -11.55 -9.34 7.79
C GLN A 103 -10.98 -8.60 6.58
N MET A 104 -9.66 -8.41 6.53
CA MET A 104 -8.99 -7.83 5.36
C MET A 104 -9.01 -8.79 4.16
N VAL A 105 -8.81 -10.10 4.37
CA VAL A 105 -8.85 -11.11 3.31
C VAL A 105 -10.24 -11.22 2.68
N ASN A 106 -11.29 -11.33 3.48
CA ASN A 106 -12.66 -11.44 2.98
C ASN A 106 -13.07 -10.17 2.21
N ALA A 107 -12.75 -8.99 2.74
CA ALA A 107 -13.04 -7.73 2.06
C ALA A 107 -12.23 -7.53 0.76
N ALA A 108 -11.05 -8.15 0.63
CA ALA A 108 -10.28 -8.16 -0.62
C ALA A 108 -10.75 -9.26 -1.59
N TYR A 109 -11.37 -10.34 -1.10
CA TYR A 109 -11.80 -11.47 -1.91
C TYR A 109 -13.03 -11.13 -2.76
N ASP A 110 -14.00 -10.42 -2.20
CA ASP A 110 -15.23 -10.03 -2.92
C ASP A 110 -14.96 -9.18 -4.19
N PRO A 111 -14.06 -8.18 -4.18
CA PRO A 111 -13.77 -7.37 -5.36
C PRO A 111 -12.77 -8.00 -6.34
N CYS A 112 -11.86 -8.86 -5.85
CA CYS A 112 -10.85 -9.52 -6.70
C CYS A 112 -11.43 -10.66 -7.54
N THR A 113 -12.50 -11.31 -7.08
CA THR A 113 -13.17 -12.39 -7.81
C THR A 113 -14.28 -11.89 -8.74
N ALA A 114 -14.88 -10.74 -8.43
CA ALA A 114 -15.95 -10.15 -9.24
C ALA A 114 -15.44 -9.39 -10.48
N ASN A 115 -14.20 -8.90 -10.48
CA ASN A 115 -13.69 -8.12 -11.61
C ASN A 115 -12.16 -8.26 -11.76
N HIS A 116 -11.73 -8.88 -12.86
CA HIS A 116 -10.30 -9.06 -13.17
C HIS A 116 -9.57 -7.71 -13.41
N ASP A 117 -10.35 -6.65 -13.66
CA ASP A 117 -9.90 -5.28 -13.88
C ASP A 117 -9.74 -4.44 -12.59
N SER A 118 -9.99 -5.01 -11.40
CA SER A 118 -9.93 -4.28 -10.10
C SER A 118 -8.57 -3.61 -9.80
N PHE A 119 -7.51 -4.05 -10.50
CA PHE A 119 -6.15 -3.50 -10.39
C PHE A 119 -5.78 -2.51 -11.48
N THR A 120 -6.65 -2.26 -12.47
CA THR A 120 -6.38 -1.28 -13.53
C THR A 120 -6.12 0.12 -12.96
N CYS A 121 -6.66 0.44 -11.79
CA CYS A 121 -6.36 1.71 -11.11
C CYS A 121 -4.87 1.88 -10.77
N LEU A 122 -4.17 0.79 -10.44
CA LEU A 122 -2.73 0.82 -10.14
C LEU A 122 -1.89 1.18 -11.37
N THR A 123 -2.41 0.97 -12.58
CA THR A 123 -1.68 1.14 -13.83
C THR A 123 -2.23 2.25 -14.72
N SER A 124 -3.29 2.96 -14.30
CA SER A 124 -4.05 3.86 -15.19
C SER A 124 -4.30 5.26 -14.63
N MET A 125 -3.55 5.69 -13.60
CA MET A 125 -3.73 7.00 -12.93
C MET A 125 -5.19 7.24 -12.48
N LEU A 126 -5.93 6.17 -12.21
CA LEU A 126 -7.28 6.24 -11.67
C LEU A 126 -7.21 6.26 -10.14
N GLU A 127 -8.32 6.63 -9.51
CA GLU A 127 -8.45 6.54 -8.07
C GLU A 127 -8.19 5.10 -7.60
N LEU A 128 -7.35 4.97 -6.57
CA LEU A 128 -7.14 3.69 -5.90
C LEU A 128 -8.44 3.18 -5.31
N THR A 129 -8.79 1.95 -5.64
CA THR A 129 -9.95 1.29 -5.05
C THR A 129 -9.66 0.90 -3.60
N VAL A 130 -10.72 0.77 -2.80
CA VAL A 130 -10.61 0.27 -1.42
C VAL A 130 -9.94 -1.12 -1.37
N SER A 131 -10.15 -1.95 -2.39
CA SER A 131 -9.54 -3.27 -2.54
C SER A 131 -8.03 -3.20 -2.68
N CYS A 132 -7.51 -2.24 -3.45
CA CYS A 132 -6.08 -2.03 -3.58
C CYS A 132 -5.44 -1.62 -2.25
N ILE A 133 -6.10 -0.74 -1.50
CA ILE A 133 -5.64 -0.32 -0.17
C ILE A 133 -5.65 -1.51 0.80
N ILE A 134 -6.71 -2.31 0.83
CA ILE A 134 -6.80 -3.49 1.72
C ILE A 134 -5.71 -4.52 1.40
N LEU A 135 -5.45 -4.79 0.12
CA LEU A 135 -4.39 -5.72 -0.28
C LEU A 135 -3.01 -5.22 0.11
N TYR A 136 -2.75 -3.93 -0.07
CA TYR A 136 -1.52 -3.31 0.41
C TYR A 136 -1.40 -3.41 1.94
N MET A 137 -2.46 -3.11 2.69
CA MET A 137 -2.47 -3.22 4.15
C MET A 137 -2.22 -4.65 4.62
N ARG A 138 -2.76 -5.66 3.94
CA ARG A 138 -2.47 -7.07 4.22
C ARG A 138 -0.99 -7.38 4.01
N GLN A 139 -0.43 -7.00 2.85
CA GLN A 139 0.98 -7.22 2.57
C GLN A 139 1.88 -6.51 3.60
N LEU A 140 1.50 -5.30 4.00
CA LEU A 140 2.17 -4.54 5.03
C LEU A 140 2.09 -5.25 6.39
N TYR A 141 0.91 -5.75 6.77
CA TYR A 141 0.73 -6.54 7.99
C TYR A 141 1.63 -7.77 8.00
N ASP A 142 1.67 -8.55 6.92
CA ASP A 142 2.51 -9.75 6.80
C ASP A 142 3.99 -9.41 6.94
N HIS A 143 4.44 -8.31 6.33
CA HIS A 143 5.80 -7.82 6.49
C HIS A 143 6.09 -7.39 7.93
N MET A 144 5.19 -6.63 8.56
CA MET A 144 5.35 -6.19 9.95
C MET A 144 5.29 -7.34 10.95
N LYS A 145 4.56 -8.42 10.63
CA LYS A 145 4.57 -9.65 11.39
C LYS A 145 5.94 -10.31 11.36
N ALA A 146 6.53 -10.43 10.19
CA ALA A 146 7.87 -11.00 10.02
C ALA A 146 8.93 -10.21 10.80
N GLU A 147 8.79 -8.88 10.85
CA GLU A 147 9.70 -7.98 11.57
C GLU A 147 9.35 -7.79 13.07
N GLY A 148 8.31 -8.44 13.59
CA GLY A 148 7.91 -8.33 15.01
C GLY A 148 7.32 -6.97 15.41
N LEU A 149 6.81 -6.19 14.46
CA LEU A 149 6.31 -4.82 14.65
C LEU A 149 4.81 -4.75 15.01
N LEU A 150 4.08 -5.86 14.98
CA LEU A 150 2.61 -5.87 15.22
C LEU A 150 2.16 -5.40 16.61
N GLN A 151 3.08 -5.36 17.58
CA GLN A 151 2.78 -4.79 18.89
C GLN A 151 2.66 -3.26 18.87
N MET A 152 3.31 -2.60 17.92
CA MET A 152 3.36 -1.14 17.80
C MET A 152 2.21 -0.58 16.97
N PHE A 153 1.64 -1.38 16.07
CA PHE A 153 0.65 -0.91 15.10
C PHE A 153 -0.57 -1.81 15.07
N GLY A 154 -1.74 -1.21 14.88
CA GLY A 154 -3.00 -1.88 14.59
C GLY A 154 -3.64 -1.29 13.34
N PHE A 155 -4.63 -1.98 12.78
CA PHE A 155 -5.24 -1.58 11.51
C PHE A 155 -6.77 -1.59 11.60
N ILE A 156 -7.40 -0.65 10.88
CA ILE A 156 -8.85 -0.62 10.67
C ILE A 156 -9.11 -0.77 9.17
N ASN A 157 -10.01 -1.68 8.82
CA ASN A 157 -10.37 -1.95 7.44
C ASN A 157 -11.09 -0.73 6.81
N PRO A 158 -10.55 -0.13 5.73
CA PRO A 158 -11.16 1.05 5.10
C PRO A 158 -12.55 0.77 4.51
N ALA A 159 -12.88 -0.46 4.11
CA ALA A 159 -14.19 -0.80 3.53
C ALA A 159 -15.36 -0.61 4.49
N ILE A 160 -15.11 -0.70 5.80
CA ILE A 160 -16.16 -0.59 6.82
C ILE A 160 -16.19 0.78 7.52
N VAL A 161 -15.28 1.70 7.17
CA VAL A 161 -15.20 3.06 7.77
C VAL A 161 -15.21 4.19 6.74
N SER A 162 -14.87 3.91 5.48
CA SER A 162 -14.90 4.90 4.40
C SER A 162 -16.33 5.15 3.89
N LEU A 163 -16.53 6.29 3.24
CA LEU A 163 -17.78 6.62 2.58
C LEU A 163 -17.84 6.06 1.16
N ALA A 164 -16.73 6.08 0.40
CA ALA A 164 -16.53 5.38 -0.88
C ALA A 164 -17.79 5.27 -1.79
N GLY A 165 -18.53 6.38 -1.98
CA GLY A 165 -19.71 6.44 -2.85
C GLY A 165 -21.04 5.94 -2.25
N ASN A 166 -21.07 5.54 -0.97
CA ASN A 166 -22.28 5.09 -0.27
C ASN A 166 -23.07 6.22 0.39
N LEU A 167 -24.37 5.99 0.63
CA LEU A 167 -25.25 6.92 1.35
C LEU A 167 -24.83 7.05 2.83
N ASN A 168 -24.46 8.25 3.25
CA ASN A 168 -24.06 8.55 4.63
C ASN A 168 -25.25 8.91 5.53
N ASN A 169 -26.11 7.94 5.82
CA ASN A 169 -27.19 8.12 6.79
C ASN A 169 -26.72 7.89 8.24
N GLN A 170 -27.53 8.32 9.21
CA GLN A 170 -27.18 8.22 10.64
C GLN A 170 -26.84 6.78 11.06
N ARG A 171 -27.60 5.79 10.59
CA ARG A 171 -27.36 4.38 10.90
C ARG A 171 -25.99 3.91 10.42
N LYS A 172 -25.59 4.29 9.20
CA LYS A 172 -24.28 3.98 8.62
C LYS A 172 -23.16 4.71 9.35
N ARG A 173 -23.37 5.96 9.75
CA ARG A 173 -22.42 6.70 10.61
C ARG A 173 -22.19 5.98 11.94
N ASP A 174 -23.27 5.55 12.60
CA ASP A 174 -23.20 4.84 13.88
C ASP A 174 -22.53 3.47 13.75
N GLU A 175 -22.74 2.76 12.63
CA GLU A 175 -22.07 1.50 12.32
C GLU A 175 -20.55 1.69 12.19
N ARG A 176 -20.11 2.72 11.47
CA ARG A 176 -18.69 3.06 11.33
C ARG A 176 -18.07 3.43 12.68
N SER A 177 -18.77 4.23 13.49
CA SER A 177 -18.29 4.56 14.83
C SER A 177 -18.14 3.33 15.72
N ARG A 178 -19.08 2.37 15.68
CA ARG A 178 -18.97 1.11 16.42
C ARG A 178 -17.78 0.27 15.95
N ASN A 179 -17.59 0.12 14.64
CA ASN A 179 -16.47 -0.64 14.08
C ASN A 179 -15.10 -0.10 14.55
N ILE A 180 -14.96 1.23 14.63
CA ILE A 180 -13.74 1.86 15.16
C ILE A 180 -13.63 1.62 16.66
N ALA A 181 -14.69 1.85 17.44
CA ALA A 181 -14.70 1.63 18.89
C ALA A 181 -14.33 0.18 19.26
N ASP A 182 -14.92 -0.81 18.57
CA ASP A 182 -14.62 -2.24 18.78
C ASP A 182 -13.14 -2.56 18.53
N ARG A 183 -12.49 -1.83 17.62
CA ARG A 183 -11.05 -1.98 17.38
C ARG A 183 -10.21 -1.27 18.43
N LEU A 184 -10.64 -0.10 18.90
CA LEU A 184 -9.95 0.67 19.93
C LEU A 184 -9.98 -0.04 21.29
N VAL A 185 -11.08 -0.70 21.66
CA VAL A 185 -11.17 -1.52 22.89
C VAL A 185 -10.10 -2.61 22.95
N LYS A 186 -9.71 -3.15 21.78
CA LYS A 186 -8.70 -4.21 21.65
C LYS A 186 -7.27 -3.65 21.48
N ALA A 187 -7.10 -2.34 21.46
CA ALA A 187 -5.80 -1.73 21.25
C ALA A 187 -4.87 -1.98 22.44
N LYS A 188 -3.62 -2.35 22.15
CA LYS A 188 -2.58 -2.48 23.16
C LYS A 188 -2.10 -1.10 23.61
N LYS A 189 -1.50 -1.03 24.79
CA LYS A 189 -0.88 0.21 25.30
C LYS A 189 0.18 0.71 24.30
N ASN A 190 0.14 2.00 23.98
CA ASN A 190 1.00 2.69 23.01
C ASN A 190 0.92 2.13 21.58
N GLN A 191 -0.12 1.36 21.24
CA GLN A 191 -0.33 0.88 19.88
C GLN A 191 -0.95 2.00 19.02
N LEU A 192 -0.32 2.31 17.89
CA LEU A 192 -0.85 3.25 16.90
C LEU A 192 -1.83 2.54 15.97
N ILE A 193 -3.06 3.03 15.90
CA ILE A 193 -4.10 2.46 15.03
C ILE A 193 -4.13 3.21 13.70
N ILE A 194 -3.82 2.50 12.62
CA ILE A 194 -3.75 2.98 11.24
C ILE A 194 -5.11 2.77 10.58
N MET A 195 -5.72 3.85 10.11
CA MET A 195 -7.04 3.85 9.50
C MET A 195 -7.04 4.70 8.22
N PRO A 196 -6.88 4.08 7.05
CA PRO A 196 -7.15 4.76 5.79
C PRO A 196 -8.64 5.09 5.68
N TYR A 197 -8.95 6.27 5.17
CA TYR A 197 -10.32 6.74 5.01
C TYR A 197 -10.49 7.45 3.68
N ASN A 198 -11.60 7.16 3.00
CA ASN A 198 -12.00 7.81 1.75
C ASN A 198 -13.38 8.46 1.91
N PRO A 199 -13.46 9.81 2.00
CA PRO A 199 -14.72 10.53 2.09
C PRO A 199 -15.49 10.51 0.76
N ALA A 200 -14.78 10.66 -0.36
CA ALA A 200 -15.28 10.55 -1.72
C ALA A 200 -14.12 10.88 -2.68
N PHE A 201 -13.56 9.90 -3.36
CA PHE A 201 -12.50 10.09 -4.37
C PHE A 201 -11.20 10.70 -3.83
N HIS A 202 -10.93 10.58 -2.52
CA HIS A 202 -9.74 11.17 -1.89
C HIS A 202 -9.28 10.34 -0.69
N TRP A 203 -8.08 9.77 -0.76
CA TRP A 203 -7.56 8.97 0.34
C TRP A 203 -6.79 9.83 1.34
N ILE A 204 -7.22 9.77 2.60
CA ILE A 204 -6.48 10.31 3.74
C ILE A 204 -6.08 9.18 4.68
N LEU A 205 -5.03 9.41 5.47
CA LEU A 205 -4.62 8.49 6.52
C LEU A 205 -4.92 9.09 7.89
N ILE A 206 -5.60 8.31 8.72
CA ILE A 206 -5.87 8.66 10.11
C ILE A 206 -5.05 7.73 10.99
N VAL A 207 -4.34 8.31 11.96
CA VAL A 207 -3.59 7.56 12.96
C VAL A 207 -4.16 7.92 14.33
N ILE A 208 -4.65 6.92 15.05
CA ILE A 208 -5.20 7.09 16.39
C ILE A 208 -4.21 6.54 17.39
N ASP A 209 -3.66 7.41 18.24
CA ASP A 209 -2.99 7.03 19.46
C ASP A 209 -3.98 7.15 20.62
N PHE A 210 -4.62 6.04 20.95
CA PHE A 210 -5.61 6.01 22.01
C PHE A 210 -5.00 6.20 23.40
N SER A 211 -3.72 5.85 23.58
CA SER A 211 -3.05 5.99 24.89
C SER A 211 -2.79 7.46 25.24
N SER A 212 -2.46 8.29 24.24
CA SER A 212 -2.32 9.74 24.40
C SER A 212 -3.58 10.53 24.05
N MET A 213 -4.67 9.85 23.70
CA MET A 213 -5.94 10.49 23.28
C MET A 213 -5.74 11.47 22.11
N THR A 214 -4.81 11.14 21.20
CA THR A 214 -4.44 12.01 20.07
C THR A 214 -4.79 11.34 18.75
N VAL A 215 -5.41 12.12 17.85
CA VAL A 215 -5.74 11.70 16.49
C VAL A 215 -4.99 12.56 15.49
N TYR A 216 -4.26 11.91 14.60
CA TYR A 216 -3.52 12.55 13.52
C TYR A 216 -4.25 12.35 12.20
N TYR A 217 -4.45 13.45 11.46
CA TYR A 217 -5.04 13.44 10.13
C TYR A 217 -3.96 13.82 9.11
N LEU A 218 -3.63 12.88 8.23
CA LEU A 218 -2.63 13.06 7.19
C LEU A 218 -3.33 13.13 5.84
N ASP A 219 -3.47 14.36 5.33
CA ASP A 219 -4.04 14.64 4.02
C ASP A 219 -2.93 15.11 3.05
N PRO A 220 -2.64 14.35 1.97
CA PRO A 220 -1.69 14.76 0.94
C PRO A 220 -2.02 16.11 0.28
N LEU A 221 -3.30 16.47 0.19
CA LEU A 221 -3.78 17.73 -0.37
C LEU A 221 -3.91 18.85 0.67
N ARG A 222 -3.68 18.54 1.95
CA ARG A 222 -3.75 19.50 3.07
C ARG A 222 -5.11 20.21 3.19
N ASN A 223 -6.19 19.50 2.90
CA ASN A 223 -7.53 20.04 3.12
C ASN A 223 -7.86 20.10 4.61
N ASP A 224 -8.91 20.84 4.94
CA ASP A 224 -9.53 20.77 6.25
C ASP A 224 -10.08 19.36 6.52
N ILE A 225 -10.12 19.00 7.80
CA ILE A 225 -10.62 17.69 8.23
C ILE A 225 -12.09 17.55 7.83
N TYR A 226 -12.42 16.45 7.16
CA TYR A 226 -13.80 16.12 6.81
C TYR A 226 -14.66 15.96 8.05
N GLU A 227 -15.74 16.76 8.14
CA GLU A 227 -16.62 16.77 9.32
C GLU A 227 -17.17 15.37 9.65
N ASP A 228 -17.52 14.59 8.63
CA ASP A 228 -18.01 13.23 8.82
C ASP A 228 -17.03 12.34 9.61
N VAL A 229 -15.76 12.32 9.20
CA VAL A 229 -14.78 11.45 9.85
C VAL A 229 -14.44 11.93 11.25
N ARG A 230 -14.44 13.25 11.46
CA ARG A 230 -14.28 13.84 12.78
C ARG A 230 -15.38 13.38 13.73
N VAL A 231 -16.65 13.53 13.34
CA VAL A 231 -17.79 13.09 14.16
C VAL A 231 -17.73 11.58 14.43
N VAL A 232 -17.39 10.78 13.41
CA VAL A 232 -17.30 9.33 13.54
C VAL A 232 -16.23 8.93 14.55
N VAL A 233 -15.02 9.50 14.45
CA VAL A 233 -13.88 9.20 15.33
C VAL A 233 -14.12 9.70 16.75
N ASP A 234 -14.60 10.94 16.91
CA ASP A 234 -14.89 11.51 18.23
C ASP A 234 -15.92 10.66 18.98
N LYS A 235 -16.98 10.24 18.29
CA LYS A 235 -17.99 9.33 18.85
C LYS A 235 -17.40 7.97 19.23
N SER A 236 -16.49 7.42 18.42
CA SER A 236 -15.82 6.16 18.72
C SER A 236 -14.94 6.25 19.96
N CYS A 237 -14.12 7.29 20.07
CA CYS A 237 -13.27 7.50 21.23
C CYS A 237 -14.09 7.66 22.51
N LEU A 238 -15.17 8.45 22.46
CA LEU A 238 -16.09 8.62 23.59
C LEU A 238 -16.74 7.30 24.02
N ALA A 239 -17.14 6.46 23.07
CA ALA A 239 -17.78 5.17 23.37
C ALA A 239 -16.85 4.17 24.09
N VAL A 240 -15.53 4.33 24.02
CA VAL A 240 -14.56 3.47 24.71
C VAL A 240 -14.25 3.96 26.13
N LEU A 241 -14.55 5.22 26.43
CA LEU A 241 -14.24 5.86 27.70
C LEU A 241 -15.40 5.81 28.71
N LEU A 242 -16.61 5.46 28.25
CA LEU A 242 -17.83 5.34 29.04
C LEU A 242 -18.13 3.86 29.36
#